data_AF-A0A8T4C0A8-F1
#
_entry.id   AF-A0A8T4C0A8-F1
#
_cell.length_a   1.000
_cell.length_b   1.000
_cell.length_c   1.000
_cell.angle_alpha   90.00
_cell.angle_beta   90.00
_cell.angle_gamma   90.00
#
_symmetry.space_group_name_H-M   'P 1'
#
loop_
_entity.id
_entity.type
_entity.pdbx_description
1 polymer ?
#
loop_
_entity_poly.entity_id
_entity_poly.type
_entity_poly.pdbx_seq_one_letter_code
_entity_poly.pdbx_strand_id
1 'polypeptide(L)'
;MRKLIIILLILIVVLLVVIKTKNNGSEETCNGMKLSEAKEIAVAECGEIKENSFCNEGTNTWWIDLELEKEGCAPACVVNVIDKSAEINWRCSGLIQ
;
A
#
# COMPACT_ATOMS: atom_id res chain seq x y z
N MET A 1 -25.24 15.97 -38.69
CA MET A 1 -23.90 16.54 -38.42
C MET A 1 -23.83 17.27 -37.07
N ARG A 2 -24.64 18.30 -36.81
CA ARG A 2 -24.63 19.06 -35.53
C ARG A 2 -24.86 18.21 -34.27
N LYS A 3 -25.74 17.21 -34.33
CA LYS A 3 -25.98 16.25 -33.21
C LYS A 3 -24.78 15.32 -32.93
N LEU A 4 -24.03 14.90 -33.96
CA LEU A 4 -22.83 14.07 -33.76
C LEU A 4 -21.69 14.84 -33.08
N ILE A 5 -21.51 16.12 -33.44
CA ILE A 5 -20.48 16.98 -32.83
C ILE A 5 -20.76 17.19 -31.34
N ILE A 6 -22.03 17.40 -30.97
CA ILE A 6 -22.45 17.57 -29.57
C ILE A 6 -22.19 16.28 -28.77
N ILE A 7 -22.51 15.12 -29.33
CA ILE A 7 -22.26 13.82 -28.67
C ILE A 7 -20.75 13.59 -28.48
N LEU A 8 -19.93 13.88 -29.50
CA LEU A 8 -18.48 13.73 -29.41
C LEU A 8 -17.87 14.66 -28.34
N LEU A 9 -18.34 15.91 -28.24
CA LEU A 9 -17.89 16.84 -27.21
C LEU A 9 -18.28 16.37 -25.79
N ILE A 10 -19.49 15.83 -25.61
CA ILE A 10 -19.92 15.26 -24.34
C ILE A 10 -19.02 14.08 -23.95
N LEU A 11 -18.73 13.17 -24.88
CA LEU A 11 -17.85 12.02 -24.61
C LEU A 11 -16.43 12.45 -24.22
N ILE A 12 -15.87 13.47 -24.89
CA ILE A 12 -14.55 14.01 -24.56
C ILE A 12 -14.56 14.62 -23.15
N VAL A 13 -15.59 15.40 -22.79
CA VAL A 13 -15.70 16.00 -21.46
C VAL A 13 -15.83 14.92 -20.38
N VAL A 14 -16.64 13.89 -20.60
CA VAL A 14 -16.78 12.75 -19.67
C VAL A 14 -15.45 12.02 -19.51
N LEU A 15 -14.73 11.75 -20.61
CA LEU A 15 -13.42 11.10 -20.57
C LEU A 15 -12.41 11.92 -19.76
N LEU A 16 -12.36 13.25 -19.97
CA LEU A 16 -11.48 14.16 -19.23
C LEU A 16 -11.81 14.20 -17.73
N VAL A 17 -13.09 14.16 -17.37
CA VAL A 17 -13.53 14.11 -15.95
C VAL A 17 -13.09 12.81 -15.29
N VAL A 18 -13.25 11.66 -15.96
CA VAL A 18 -12.84 10.33 -15.46
C VAL A 18 -11.32 10.26 -15.24
N ILE A 19 -10.53 10.83 -16.16
CA ILE A 19 -9.06 10.87 -16.02
C ILE A 19 -8.65 11.72 -14.80
N LYS A 20 -9.31 12.86 -14.59
CA LYS A 20 -8.99 13.76 -13.46
C LYS A 20 -9.28 13.12 -12.10
N THR A 21 -10.32 12.31 -11.99
CA THR A 21 -10.67 11.62 -10.73
C THR A 21 -9.69 10.52 -10.33
N LYS A 22 -8.96 9.91 -11.27
CA LYS A 22 -7.97 8.86 -10.95
C LYS A 22 -6.67 9.41 -10.36
N ASN A 23 -6.32 10.66 -10.65
CA ASN A 23 -5.00 11.21 -10.31
C ASN A 23 -4.93 11.95 -8.97
N ASN A 24 -6.02 11.97 -8.18
CA ASN A 24 -6.11 12.76 -6.96
C ASN A 24 -5.84 11.95 -5.66
N GLY A 25 -5.21 10.78 -5.76
CA GLY A 25 -4.78 10.03 -4.58
C GLY A 25 -3.55 10.69 -3.96
N SER A 26 -3.67 11.24 -2.75
CA SER A 26 -2.52 11.57 -1.93
C SER A 26 -1.77 10.28 -1.60
N GLU A 27 -0.50 10.20 -1.98
CA GLU A 27 0.36 9.06 -1.67
C GLU A 27 0.50 8.92 -0.14
N GLU A 28 0.22 7.71 0.39
CA GLU A 28 0.29 7.45 1.82
C GLU A 28 1.75 7.46 2.31
N THR A 29 1.99 8.07 3.47
CA THR A 29 3.33 8.22 4.05
C THR A 29 3.33 7.92 5.54
N CYS A 30 4.45 7.40 6.04
CA CYS A 30 4.72 7.16 7.46
C CYS A 30 5.99 7.92 7.82
N ASN A 31 5.86 9.01 8.58
CA ASN A 31 6.97 9.86 9.01
C ASN A 31 7.96 10.22 7.87
N GLY A 32 7.42 10.49 6.68
CA GLY A 32 8.17 10.90 5.50
C GLY A 32 8.53 9.77 4.50
N MET A 33 8.43 8.50 4.88
CA MET A 33 8.59 7.38 3.94
C MET A 33 7.26 7.03 3.28
N LYS A 34 7.26 6.94 1.94
CA LYS A 34 6.09 6.55 1.17
C LYS A 34 5.79 5.06 1.34
N LEU A 35 4.51 4.68 1.30
CA LEU A 35 4.13 3.28 1.34
C LEU A 35 4.74 2.49 0.16
N SER A 36 4.85 3.10 -1.02
CA SER A 36 5.50 2.51 -2.20
C SER A 36 6.95 2.09 -1.92
N GLU A 37 7.74 2.99 -1.35
CA GLU A 37 9.13 2.73 -0.93
C GLU A 37 9.20 1.63 0.13
N ALA A 38 8.32 1.65 1.13
CA ALA A 38 8.28 0.62 2.16
C ALA A 38 7.93 -0.77 1.59
N LYS A 39 7.01 -0.84 0.62
CA LYS A 39 6.66 -2.08 -0.09
C LYS A 39 7.84 -2.62 -0.90
N GLU A 40 8.63 -1.76 -1.55
CA GLU A 40 9.85 -2.19 -2.25
C GLU A 40 10.87 -2.84 -1.31
N ILE A 41 11.11 -2.22 -0.14
CA ILE A 41 12.00 -2.78 0.89
C ILE A 41 11.43 -4.11 1.42
N ALA A 42 10.13 -4.16 1.71
CA ALA A 42 9.49 -5.38 2.23
C ALA A 42 9.59 -6.56 1.25
N VAL A 43 9.41 -6.31 -0.05
CA VAL A 43 9.58 -7.35 -1.08
C VAL A 43 11.02 -7.86 -1.13
N ALA A 44 12.00 -6.97 -1.02
CA ALA A 44 13.41 -7.34 -1.06
C ALA A 44 13.88 -8.13 0.18
N GLU A 45 13.43 -7.74 1.37
CA GLU A 45 13.96 -8.26 2.65
C GLU A 45 13.10 -9.37 3.26
N CYS A 46 11.77 -9.34 3.05
CA CYS A 46 10.83 -10.26 3.70
C CYS A 46 10.11 -11.21 2.72
N GLY A 47 10.08 -10.90 1.42
CA GLY A 47 9.44 -11.73 0.38
C GLY A 47 8.06 -11.24 -0.06
N GLU A 48 7.17 -12.16 -0.41
CA GLU A 48 5.87 -11.82 -1.00
C GLU A 48 4.94 -11.11 0.02
N ILE A 49 4.42 -9.94 -0.37
CA ILE A 49 3.61 -9.06 0.47
C ILE A 49 2.12 -9.08 0.09
N LYS A 50 1.26 -8.82 1.06
CA LYS A 50 -0.17 -8.52 0.89
C LYS A 50 -0.39 -7.03 0.63
N GLU A 51 -1.59 -6.68 0.19
CA GLU A 51 -1.98 -5.27 0.07
C GLU A 51 -2.12 -4.57 1.42
N ASN A 52 -2.47 -5.31 2.47
CA ASN A 52 -2.70 -4.74 3.79
C ASN A 52 -1.40 -4.21 4.39
N SER A 53 -1.45 -2.96 4.84
CA SER A 53 -0.34 -2.29 5.49
C SER A 53 -0.84 -1.20 6.43
N PHE A 54 -0.04 -0.84 7.42
CA PHE A 54 -0.32 0.30 8.29
C PHE A 54 0.97 0.94 8.78
N CYS A 55 0.92 2.25 8.99
CA CYS A 55 1.99 3.00 9.64
C CYS A 55 1.79 2.97 11.16
N ASN A 56 2.85 2.63 11.90
CA ASN A 56 2.96 2.95 13.32
C ASN A 56 3.90 4.14 13.47
N GLU A 57 3.31 5.35 13.53
CA GLU A 57 4.05 6.60 13.67
C GLU A 57 4.85 6.68 14.98
N GLY A 58 4.35 6.05 16.05
CA GLY A 58 5.00 6.06 17.36
C GLY A 58 6.34 5.31 17.37
N THR A 59 6.51 4.31 16.51
CA THR A 59 7.75 3.54 16.37
C THR A 59 8.51 3.84 15.09
N ASN A 60 8.03 4.75 14.24
CA ASN A 60 8.59 5.01 12.92
C ASN A 60 8.68 3.73 12.07
N THR A 61 7.62 2.93 12.01
CA THR A 61 7.63 1.67 11.26
C THR A 61 6.41 1.51 10.36
N TRP A 62 6.65 1.08 9.13
CA TRP A 62 5.62 0.46 8.30
C TRP A 62 5.47 -1.01 8.68
N TRP A 63 4.23 -1.48 8.76
CA TRP A 63 3.89 -2.88 8.93
C TRP A 63 3.13 -3.33 7.69
N ILE A 64 3.71 -4.25 6.94
CA ILE A 64 3.15 -4.75 5.67
C ILE A 64 2.94 -6.24 5.82
N ASP A 65 1.70 -6.70 5.66
CA ASP A 65 1.39 -8.12 5.84
C ASP A 65 2.07 -8.98 4.77
N LEU A 66 2.40 -10.23 5.12
CA LEU A 66 3.10 -11.17 4.23
C LEU A 66 2.18 -12.29 3.75
N GLU A 67 2.47 -12.81 2.55
CA GLU A 67 1.91 -14.06 2.03
C GLU A 67 2.67 -15.28 2.60
N LEU A 68 2.75 -15.33 3.93
CA LEU A 68 3.33 -16.44 4.69
C LEU A 68 2.28 -17.01 5.64
N GLU A 69 2.30 -18.33 5.80
CA GLU A 69 1.39 -19.04 6.69
C GLU A 69 2.16 -19.72 7.82
N LYS A 70 1.70 -19.50 9.05
CA LYS A 70 2.14 -20.22 10.24
C LYS A 70 0.99 -20.25 11.23
N GLU A 71 0.64 -21.43 11.72
CA GLU A 71 -0.48 -21.61 12.63
C GLU A 71 -0.38 -20.70 13.85
N GLY A 72 -1.48 -20.00 14.17
CA GLY A 72 -1.57 -19.05 15.28
C GLY A 72 -0.85 -17.71 15.07
N CYS A 73 -0.26 -17.47 13.88
CA CYS A 73 0.52 -16.27 13.57
C CYS A 73 -0.07 -15.47 12.40
N ALA A 74 0.19 -14.16 12.41
CA ALA A 74 -0.17 -13.23 11.36
C ALA A 74 1.08 -12.43 10.96
N PRO A 75 1.92 -12.94 10.03
CA PRO A 75 3.21 -12.33 9.74
C PRO A 75 3.09 -10.98 9.01
N ALA A 76 3.98 -10.05 9.36
CA ALA A 76 4.23 -8.82 8.62
C ALA A 76 5.72 -8.52 8.54
N CYS A 77 6.12 -7.84 7.47
CA CYS A 77 7.40 -7.17 7.37
C CYS A 77 7.30 -5.81 8.07
N VAL A 78 8.14 -5.60 9.08
CA VAL A 78 8.25 -4.33 9.81
C VAL A 78 9.43 -3.58 9.20
N VAL A 79 9.15 -2.51 8.46
CA VAL A 79 10.15 -1.65 7.82
C VAL A 79 10.34 -0.39 8.66
N ASN A 80 11.57 -0.14 9.10
CA ASN A 80 11.93 1.05 9.85
C ASN A 80 12.10 2.25 8.91
N VAL A 81 11.39 3.33 9.19
CA VAL A 81 11.37 4.53 8.35
C VAL A 81 12.71 5.28 8.37
N ILE A 82 13.48 5.19 9.47
CA ILE A 82 14.70 5.98 9.70
C ILE A 82 15.91 5.33 9.04
N ASP A 83 16.16 4.06 9.35
CA ASP A 83 17.36 3.34 8.89
C ASP A 83 17.10 2.39 7.71
N LYS A 84 15.83 2.25 7.29
CA LYS A 84 15.38 1.40 6.18
C LYS A 84 15.63 -0.10 6.39
N SER A 85 15.90 -0.52 7.62
CA SER A 85 15.94 -1.95 7.97
C SER A 85 14.55 -2.58 7.93
N ALA A 86 14.50 -3.89 7.69
CA ALA A 86 13.25 -4.64 7.66
C ALA A 86 13.40 -6.02 8.31
N GLU A 87 12.38 -6.42 9.06
CA GLU A 87 12.35 -7.73 9.73
C GLU A 87 10.93 -8.32 9.78
N ILE A 88 10.83 -9.65 9.75
CA ILE A 88 9.55 -10.34 9.87
C ILE A 88 9.12 -10.37 11.34
N ASN A 89 7.97 -9.76 11.63
CA ASN A 89 7.25 -9.91 12.89
C ASN A 89 6.08 -10.87 12.71
N TRP A 90 6.10 -11.99 13.43
CA TRP A 90 5.11 -13.06 13.28
C TRP A 90 3.76 -12.78 13.96
N ARG A 91 3.70 -11.80 14.88
CA ARG A 91 2.50 -11.45 15.68
C ARG A 91 1.69 -12.68 16.10
N CYS A 92 2.37 -13.69 16.66
CA CYS A 92 1.69 -14.92 17.05
C CYS A 92 0.83 -14.69 18.29
N SER A 93 -0.42 -15.12 18.22
CA SER A 93 -1.26 -15.29 19.41
C SER A 93 -0.89 -16.64 20.03
N GLY A 94 -0.53 -16.64 21.31
CA GLY A 94 -0.21 -17.87 22.03
C GLY A 94 -1.46 -18.71 22.28
N LEU A 95 -1.96 -19.41 21.26
CA LEU A 95 -2.75 -20.61 21.47
C LEU A 95 -1.77 -21.76 21.66
N ILE A 96 -1.18 -21.81 22.86
CA ILE A 96 -0.84 -23.10 23.44
C ILE A 96 -2.20 -23.74 23.75
N GLN A 97 -2.55 -24.82 23.05
CA GLN A 97 -3.48 -25.80 23.59
C GLN A 97 -2.73 -27.11 23.76
#